data_AF-A0A3D2F5J2-F1
#
_entry.id   AF-A0A3D2F5J2-F1
#
_cell.length_a   1.000
_cell.length_b   1.000
_cell.length_c   1.000
_cell.angle_alpha   90.00
_cell.angle_beta   90.00
_cell.angle_gamma   90.00
#
_symmetry.space_group_name_H-M   'P 1'
#
loop_
_entity.id
_entity.type
_entity.pdbx_description
1 polymer ?
#
loop_
_entity_poly.entity_id
_entity_poly.type
_entity_poly.pdbx_seq_one_letter_code
_entity_poly.pdbx_strand_id
1 'polypeptide(L)'
;MSQAEDHMDESSAPLIEHLTELRSRLIRSVAAFVIAMLFCFIFAGYLLDFLLLPIEKTMRELGNPNPVMQYTAPQEYFFTLLRIAMVGGLALSFPVIATQLWRFVAPGLYRNEKSAFLPF
;
A
#
# COMPACT_ATOMS: atom_id res chain seq x y z
N MET A 1 8.17 -25.64 42.76
CA MET A 1 7.43 -25.54 41.48
C MET A 1 7.14 -24.07 41.20
N SER A 2 8.15 -23.25 40.82
CA SER A 2 7.94 -21.79 40.62
C SER A 2 8.92 -21.10 39.65
N GLN A 3 9.94 -21.79 39.11
CA GLN A 3 10.94 -21.16 38.22
C GLN A 3 10.67 -21.33 36.71
N ALA A 4 9.65 -22.10 36.32
CA ALA A 4 9.31 -22.28 34.91
C ALA A 4 8.31 -21.23 34.38
N GLU A 5 7.58 -20.55 35.26
CA GLU A 5 6.55 -19.56 34.87
C GLU A 5 7.15 -18.16 34.60
N ASP A 6 8.21 -17.78 35.32
CA ASP A 6 8.85 -16.46 35.20
C ASP A 6 9.53 -16.24 33.82
N HIS A 7 10.07 -17.30 33.23
CA HIS A 7 10.74 -17.24 31.93
C HIS A 7 9.78 -17.15 30.73
N MET A 8 8.48 -17.44 30.91
CA MET A 8 7.47 -17.36 29.85
C MET A 8 6.84 -15.97 29.73
N ASP A 9 6.75 -15.22 30.84
CA ASP A 9 6.20 -13.86 30.83
C ASP A 9 7.17 -12.83 30.24
N GLU A 10 8.48 -13.01 30.46
CA GLU A 10 9.53 -12.10 29.95
C GLU A 10 9.75 -12.21 28.43
N SER A 11 9.35 -13.32 27.80
CA SER A 11 9.35 -13.49 26.34
C SER A 11 8.03 -13.01 25.71
N SER A 12 6.92 -13.12 26.45
CA SER A 12 5.60 -12.68 26.00
C SER A 12 5.47 -11.15 26.01
N ALA A 13 6.05 -10.47 26.99
CA ALA A 13 6.11 -9.00 27.06
C ALA A 13 6.75 -8.33 25.81
N PRO A 14 7.95 -8.71 25.33
CA PRO A 14 8.57 -8.12 24.15
C PRO A 14 7.88 -8.53 22.84
N LEU A 15 7.22 -9.70 22.79
CA LEU A 15 6.41 -10.10 21.64
C LEU A 15 5.13 -9.25 21.53
N ILE A 16 4.46 -8.98 22.65
CA ILE A 16 3.28 -8.10 22.69
C ILE A 16 3.65 -6.65 22.33
N GLU A 17 4.82 -6.18 22.77
CA GLU A 17 5.32 -4.84 22.43
C GLU A 17 5.61 -4.71 20.92
N HIS A 18 6.23 -5.73 20.31
CA HIS A 18 6.50 -5.76 18.87
C HIS A 18 5.20 -5.83 18.02
N LEU A 19 4.19 -6.58 18.46
CA LEU A 19 2.88 -6.64 17.80
C LEU A 19 2.10 -5.31 17.92
N THR A 20 2.23 -4.64 19.07
CA THR A 20 1.63 -3.32 19.30
C THR A 20 2.25 -2.26 18.37
N GLU A 21 3.55 -2.35 18.14
CA GLU A 21 4.29 -1.51 17.20
C GLU A 21 3.84 -1.75 15.75
N LEU A 22 3.69 -3.02 15.34
CA LEU A 22 3.18 -3.39 14.00
C LEU A 22 1.80 -2.79 13.74
N ARG A 23 0.86 -2.89 14.69
CA ARG A 23 -0.49 -2.32 14.55
C ARG A 23 -0.45 -0.82 14.31
N SER A 24 0.33 -0.09 15.11
CA SER A 24 0.45 1.36 15.00
C SER A 24 1.02 1.80 13.64
N ARG A 25 2.05 1.08 13.15
CA ARG A 25 2.65 1.31 11.83
C ARG A 25 1.68 1.01 10.69
N LEU A 26 0.96 -0.12 10.79
CA LEU A 26 -0.04 -0.51 9.79
C LEU A 26 -1.15 0.55 9.67
N ILE A 27 -1.67 1.04 10.80
CA ILE A 27 -2.70 2.10 10.80
C ILE A 27 -2.19 3.36 10.10
N ARG A 28 -0.95 3.79 10.38
CA ARG A 28 -0.36 4.97 9.73
C ARG A 28 -0.16 4.77 8.23
N SER A 29 0.32 3.59 7.80
CA SER A 29 0.48 3.25 6.38
C SER A 29 -0.86 3.23 5.64
N VAL A 30 -1.88 2.60 6.24
CA VAL A 30 -3.23 2.55 5.67
C VAL A 30 -3.84 3.95 5.61
N ALA A 31 -3.69 4.76 6.65
CA ALA A 31 -4.16 6.15 6.64
C ALA A 31 -3.48 6.98 5.54
N ALA A 32 -2.15 6.85 5.38
CA ALA A 32 -1.42 7.53 4.31
C ALA A 32 -1.88 7.05 2.92
N PHE A 33 -2.11 5.76 2.75
CA PHE A 33 -2.67 5.19 1.51
C PHE A 33 -4.06 5.74 1.21
N VAL A 34 -4.98 5.76 2.18
CA VAL A 34 -6.34 6.27 1.99
C VAL A 34 -6.32 7.76 1.62
N ILE A 35 -5.50 8.57 2.29
CA ILE A 35 -5.36 10.00 1.96
C ILE A 35 -4.84 10.18 0.52
N ALA A 36 -3.80 9.42 0.14
CA ALA A 36 -3.25 9.46 -1.21
C ALA A 36 -4.24 8.95 -2.27
N MET A 37 -5.03 7.92 -1.96
CA MET A 37 -6.08 7.39 -2.81
C MET A 37 -7.18 8.42 -3.03
N LEU A 38 -7.68 9.08 -1.98
CA LEU A 38 -8.68 10.13 -2.10
C LEU A 38 -8.17 11.32 -2.91
N PHE A 39 -6.92 11.73 -2.69
CA PHE A 39 -6.27 12.75 -3.51
C PHE A 39 -6.21 12.33 -4.98
N CYS A 40 -5.76 11.11 -5.27
CA CYS A 40 -5.70 10.58 -6.63
C CYS A 40 -7.10 10.43 -7.26
N PHE A 41 -8.13 10.10 -6.46
CA PHE A 41 -9.51 9.97 -6.93
C PHE A 41 -10.07 11.29 -7.47
N ILE A 42 -9.73 12.43 -6.85
CA ILE A 42 -10.11 13.76 -7.35
C ILE A 42 -9.55 14.00 -8.77
N PHE A 43 -8.35 13.49 -9.05
CA PHE A 43 -7.69 13.63 -10.36
C PHE A 43 -7.88 12.42 -11.28
N ALA A 44 -8.66 11.41 -10.87
CA ALA A 44 -8.76 10.14 -11.61
C ALA A 44 -9.37 10.31 -13.00
N GLY A 45 -10.26 11.29 -13.20
CA GLY A 45 -10.80 11.64 -14.52
C GLY A 45 -9.72 12.08 -15.50
N TYR A 46 -8.85 13.01 -15.08
CA TYR A 46 -7.71 13.45 -15.89
C TYR A 46 -6.74 12.31 -16.21
N LEU A 47 -6.50 11.43 -15.24
CA LEU A 47 -5.61 10.28 -15.43
C LEU A 47 -6.22 9.24 -16.38
N LEU A 48 -7.53 9.04 -16.32
CA LEU A 48 -8.27 8.21 -17.26
C LEU A 48 -8.20 8.77 -18.68
N ASP A 49 -8.45 10.06 -18.87
CA ASP A 49 -8.37 10.72 -20.19
C ASP A 49 -6.96 10.61 -20.79
N PHE A 50 -5.92 10.76 -19.95
CA PHE A 50 -4.54 10.54 -20.37
C PHE A 50 -4.28 9.10 -20.83
N LEU A 51 -4.87 8.11 -20.16
CA LEU A 51 -4.78 6.69 -20.52
C LEU A 51 -5.56 6.36 -21.81
N LEU A 52 -6.67 7.06 -22.06
CA LEU A 52 -7.51 6.88 -23.24
C LEU A 52 -6.90 7.48 -24.50
N LEU A 53 -6.13 8.56 -24.38
CA LEU A 53 -5.50 9.26 -25.49
C LEU A 53 -4.74 8.36 -26.49
N PRO A 54 -3.86 7.42 -26.09
CA PRO A 54 -3.23 6.49 -27.02
C PRO A 54 -4.21 5.48 -27.63
N ILE A 55 -5.22 5.04 -26.87
CA ILE A 55 -6.23 4.08 -27.36
C ILE A 55 -7.07 4.74 -28.46
N GLU A 56 -7.53 5.98 -28.22
CA GLU A 56 -8.29 6.74 -29.21
C GLU A 56 -7.49 7.00 -30.49
N LYS A 57 -6.19 7.29 -30.38
CA LYS A 57 -5.32 7.46 -31.55
C LYS A 57 -5.24 6.18 -32.38
N THR A 58 -4.94 5.05 -31.77
CA THR A 58 -4.87 3.76 -32.46
C THR A 58 -6.21 3.38 -33.10
N MET A 59 -7.33 3.64 -32.42
CA MET A 59 -8.66 3.36 -32.95
C MET A 59 -9.03 4.27 -34.13
N ARG A 60 -8.59 5.54 -34.12
CA ARG A 60 -8.72 6.44 -35.28
C ARG A 60 -7.89 5.95 -36.46
N GLU A 61 -6.68 5.47 -36.24
CA GLU A 61 -5.82 4.89 -37.27
C GLU A 61 -6.39 3.61 -37.88
N LEU A 62 -7.10 2.79 -37.09
CA LEU A 62 -7.83 1.60 -37.54
C LEU A 62 -9.12 1.90 -38.31
N GLY A 63 -9.44 3.17 -38.55
CA GLY A 63 -10.58 3.59 -39.37
C GLY A 63 -11.86 3.91 -38.58
N ASN A 64 -11.80 4.05 -37.25
CA ASN A 64 -12.94 4.53 -36.47
C ASN A 64 -12.87 6.07 -36.30
N PRO A 65 -13.72 6.86 -36.99
CA PRO A 65 -13.63 8.33 -36.97
C PRO A 65 -13.97 8.95 -35.61
N ASN A 66 -14.68 8.25 -34.72
CA ASN A 66 -15.00 8.69 -33.36
C ASN A 66 -14.94 7.51 -32.37
N PRO A 67 -13.75 7.14 -31.88
CA PRO A 67 -13.64 6.15 -30.82
C PRO A 67 -14.15 6.77 -29.52
N VAL A 68 -15.37 6.40 -29.15
CA VAL A 68 -15.97 6.74 -27.85
C VAL A 68 -15.95 5.49 -26.97
N MET A 69 -15.42 5.63 -25.76
CA MET A 69 -15.57 4.60 -24.73
C MET A 69 -17.05 4.54 -24.33
N GLN A 70 -17.71 3.43 -24.65
CA GLN A 70 -19.08 3.18 -24.20
C GLN A 70 -19.04 2.53 -22.81
N TYR A 71 -19.48 3.28 -21.80
CA TYR A 71 -19.75 2.72 -20.48
C TYR A 71 -21.17 2.20 -20.48
N THR A 72 -21.32 0.88 -20.32
CA THR A 72 -22.62 0.19 -20.36
C THR A 72 -23.46 0.53 -19.14
N ALA A 73 -22.83 0.95 -18.05
CA ALA A 73 -23.53 1.39 -16.86
C ALA A 73 -22.73 2.38 -15.99
N PRO A 74 -23.40 3.23 -15.19
CA PRO A 74 -22.73 4.21 -14.33
C PRO A 74 -21.76 3.57 -13.33
N GLN A 75 -22.04 2.35 -12.85
CA GLN A 75 -21.15 1.65 -11.93
C GLN A 75 -19.80 1.30 -12.56
N GLU A 76 -19.74 1.04 -13.88
CA GLU A 76 -18.49 0.66 -14.55
C GLU A 76 -17.52 1.83 -14.57
N TYR A 77 -18.05 3.03 -14.85
CA TYR A 77 -17.26 4.26 -14.82
C TYR A 77 -16.70 4.52 -13.41
N PHE A 78 -17.54 4.40 -12.38
CA PHE A 78 -17.11 4.56 -10.99
C PHE A 78 -16.02 3.55 -10.58
N PHE A 79 -16.20 2.26 -10.88
CA PHE A 79 -15.19 1.24 -10.58
C PHE A 79 -13.88 1.45 -11.34
N THR A 80 -13.95 2.02 -12.54
CA THR A 80 -12.76 2.37 -13.34
C THR A 80 -11.98 3.48 -12.66
N LEU A 81 -12.64 4.58 -12.29
CA LEU A 81 -12.01 5.67 -11.54
C LEU A 81 -11.45 5.19 -10.20
N LEU A 82 -12.19 4.33 -9.49
CA LEU A 82 -11.73 3.75 -8.22
C LEU A 82 -10.45 2.91 -8.41
N ARG A 83 -10.39 2.06 -9.45
CA ARG A 83 -9.18 1.27 -9.76
C ARG A 83 -7.98 2.17 -10.06
N ILE A 84 -8.18 3.20 -10.86
CA ILE A 84 -7.15 4.18 -11.20
C ILE A 84 -6.65 4.88 -9.92
N ALA A 85 -7.56 5.34 -9.08
CA ALA A 85 -7.23 6.00 -7.82
C ALA A 85 -6.53 5.07 -6.83
N MET A 86 -6.89 3.79 -6.77
CA MET A 86 -6.20 2.80 -5.95
C MET A 86 -4.76 2.60 -6.40
N VAL A 87 -4.53 2.40 -7.70
CA VAL A 87 -3.17 2.19 -8.24
C VAL A 87 -2.33 3.46 -8.12
N GLY A 88 -2.90 4.62 -8.50
CA GLY A 88 -2.21 5.91 -8.39
C GLY A 88 -1.97 6.33 -6.93
N GLY A 89 -2.94 6.11 -6.05
CA GLY A 89 -2.80 6.32 -4.62
C GLY A 89 -1.74 5.41 -3.98
N LEU A 90 -1.65 4.15 -4.42
CA LEU A 90 -0.59 3.24 -4.00
C LEU A 90 0.79 3.72 -4.45
N ALA A 91 0.92 4.14 -5.71
CA ALA A 91 2.16 4.69 -6.24
C ALA A 91 2.59 5.95 -5.46
N LEU A 92 1.65 6.83 -5.14
CA LEU A 92 1.93 8.08 -4.44
C LEU A 92 2.25 7.88 -2.95
N SER A 93 1.58 6.92 -2.29
CA SER A 93 1.85 6.55 -0.89
C SER A 93 3.03 5.60 -0.72
N PHE A 94 3.59 5.07 -1.82
CA PHE A 94 4.70 4.12 -1.81
C PHE A 94 5.88 4.54 -0.91
N PRO A 95 6.38 5.80 -0.91
CA PRO A 95 7.49 6.19 -0.04
C PRO A 95 7.15 6.08 1.46
N VAL A 96 5.91 6.41 1.83
CA VAL A 96 5.44 6.33 3.22
C VAL A 96 5.27 4.87 3.62
N ILE A 97 4.65 4.05 2.78
CA ILE A 97 4.45 2.63 3.05
C ILE A 97 5.81 1.91 3.14
N ALA A 98 6.72 2.18 2.20
CA ALA A 98 8.05 1.58 2.16
C ALA A 98 8.89 1.94 3.39
N THR A 99 8.89 3.20 3.83
CA THR A 99 9.62 3.61 5.03
C THR A 99 9.06 2.97 6.31
N GLN A 100 7.73 2.86 6.42
CA GLN A 100 7.10 2.18 7.57
C GLN A 100 7.36 0.67 7.56
N LEU A 101 7.32 0.05 6.38
CA LEU A 101 7.61 -1.37 6.17
C LEU A 101 9.08 -1.68 6.49
N TRP A 102 10.03 -0.87 5.98
CA TRP A 102 11.45 -1.05 6.25
C TRP A 102 11.78 -0.95 7.73
N ARG A 103 11.21 0.02 8.44
CA ARG A 103 11.40 0.17 9.89
C ARG A 103 10.80 -0.96 10.72
N PHE A 104 9.86 -1.73 10.17
CA PHE A 104 9.35 -2.96 10.78
C PHE A 104 10.23 -4.18 10.44
N VAL A 105 10.67 -4.31 9.18
CA VAL A 105 11.50 -5.45 8.74
C VAL A 105 12.91 -5.40 9.33
N ALA A 106 13.51 -4.20 9.43
CA ALA A 106 14.86 -4.01 9.98
C ALA A 106 15.04 -4.69 11.36
N PRO A 107 14.24 -4.40 12.41
CA PRO A 107 14.41 -5.08 13.69
C PRO A 107 14.16 -6.60 13.62
N GLY A 108 13.30 -7.08 12.72
CA GLY A 108 13.06 -8.52 12.51
C GLY A 108 14.26 -9.26 11.90
N LEU A 109 14.98 -8.63 10.97
CA LEU A 109 16.17 -9.22 10.32
C LEU A 109 17.44 -9.03 11.16
N TYR A 110 17.60 -7.86 11.79
CA TYR A 110 18.75 -7.55 12.67
C TYR A 110 18.70 -8.27 14.03
N ARG A 111 17.54 -8.77 14.48
CA ARG A 111 17.47 -9.73 15.62
C ARG A 111 18.26 -10.99 15.34
N ASN A 112 18.36 -11.41 14.08
CA ASN A 112 19.12 -12.59 13.67
C ASN A 112 20.64 -12.33 13.61
N GLU A 113 21.09 -11.08 13.46
CA GLU A 113 22.51 -10.73 13.50
C GLU A 113 23.01 -10.38 14.92
N LYS A 114 22.14 -9.95 15.83
CA LYS A 114 22.53 -9.66 17.22
C LYS A 114 22.79 -10.90 18.08
N SER A 115 22.37 -12.09 17.66
CA SER A 115 22.75 -13.36 18.32
C SER A 115 24.20 -13.77 18.02
N ALA A 116 24.88 -13.13 17.07
CA ALA A 116 26.28 -13.42 16.72
C ALA A 116 27.29 -12.38 17.28
N PHE A 117 26.79 -11.31 17.93
CA PHE A 117 27.62 -10.23 18.49
C PHE A 117 27.69 -10.25 20.03
N LEU A 118 27.73 -11.45 20.63
CA LEU A 118 28.31 -11.63 21.96
C LEU A 118 29.65 -12.37 21.81
N PRO A 119 30.77 -11.68 21.56
CA PRO A 119 32.03 -12.07 22.16
C PRO A 119 32.17 -11.31 23.50
N PHE A 120 32.29 -12.10 24.57
CA PHE A 120 32.53 -11.75 25.99
C PHE A 120 31.29 -11.37 26.81
#